data_AF-A0AA50DY52-F1
#
_entry.id   AF-A0AA50DY52-F1
#
_cell.length_a   1.000
_cell.length_b   1.000
_cell.length_c   1.000
_cell.angle_alpha   90.00
_cell.angle_beta   90.00
_cell.angle_gamma   90.00
#
_symmetry.space_group_name_H-M   'P 1'
#
loop_
_entity.id
_entity.type
_entity.pdbx_description
1 polymer ?
#
loop_
_entity_poly.entity_id
_entity_poly.type
_entity_poly.pdbx_seq_one_letter_code
_entity_poly.pdbx_strand_id
1 'polypeptide(L)'
;MRAQLNVRLWTAGAGLVAGGRSVLEALAAVQMEESNQHELPRRIPLLWITGRADSVQDLASYSRWLYFAPPGASASPHSALCAGLTVEVGKDLSQQLQRPPNFSPRMVS
;
A
#
# COMPACT_ATOMS: atom_id res chain seq x y z
N MET A 1 -12.15 -15.33 -16.49
CA MET A 1 -11.76 -14.10 -17.22
C MET A 1 -10.54 -13.53 -16.50
N ARG A 2 -9.33 -13.59 -17.08
CA ARG A 2 -8.16 -12.89 -16.49
C ARG A 2 -8.37 -11.40 -16.75
N ALA A 3 -8.55 -10.61 -15.70
CA ALA A 3 -8.57 -9.16 -15.85
C ALA A 3 -7.20 -8.74 -16.42
N GLN A 4 -7.19 -8.19 -17.64
CA GLN A 4 -6.03 -7.44 -18.14
C GLN A 4 -5.97 -6.14 -17.35
N LEU A 5 -5.46 -6.22 -16.13
CA LEU A 5 -5.26 -5.04 -15.31
C LEU A 5 -4.12 -4.24 -15.95
N ASN A 6 -4.41 -3.00 -16.34
CA ASN A 6 -3.38 -2.01 -16.66
C ASN A 6 -2.69 -1.59 -15.35
N VAL A 7 -1.90 -2.51 -14.79
CA VAL A 7 -1.24 -2.32 -13.50
C VAL A 7 -0.04 -1.40 -13.70
N ARG A 8 0.04 -0.40 -12.82
CA ARG A 8 1.24 0.36 -12.57
C ARG A 8 1.69 0.06 -11.14
N LEU A 9 2.99 -0.10 -10.95
CA LEU A 9 3.60 -0.34 -9.66
C LEU A 9 4.67 0.72 -9.45
N TRP A 10 4.71 1.31 -8.27
CA TRP A 10 5.84 2.12 -7.84
C TRP A 10 6.60 1.35 -6.76
N THR A 11 7.92 1.34 -6.87
CA THR A 11 8.84 0.89 -5.80
C THR A 11 9.95 1.92 -5.64
N ALA A 12 10.64 1.89 -4.51
CA ALA A 12 11.69 2.85 -4.24
C ALA A 12 12.91 2.64 -5.15
N GLY A 13 13.20 1.38 -5.51
CA GLY A 13 14.29 1.01 -6.42
C GLY A 13 13.97 1.15 -7.92
N ALA A 14 12.75 0.82 -8.35
CA ALA A 14 12.41 0.80 -9.78
C ALA A 14 11.60 2.01 -10.27
N GLY A 15 11.15 2.89 -9.36
CA GLY A 15 10.23 3.97 -9.71
C GLY A 15 8.89 3.44 -10.25
N LEU A 16 8.21 4.22 -11.09
CA LEU A 16 6.90 3.85 -11.64
C LEU A 16 7.05 2.96 -12.88
N VAL A 17 6.72 1.69 -12.74
CA VAL A 17 6.69 0.70 -13.84
C VAL A 17 5.26 0.39 -14.27
N ALA A 18 5.06 0.03 -15.54
CA ALA A 18 3.76 -0.26 -16.12
C ALA A 18 3.81 -1.52 -16.99
N GLY A 19 2.69 -2.24 -17.06
CA GLY A 19 2.54 -3.45 -17.87
C GLY A 19 2.87 -4.72 -17.11
N GLY A 20 2.18 -5.82 -17.45
CA GLY A 20 2.18 -7.04 -16.62
C GLY A 20 3.56 -7.65 -16.40
N ARG A 21 4.36 -7.81 -17.46
CA ARG A 21 5.69 -8.42 -17.36
C ARG A 21 6.66 -7.54 -16.56
N SER A 22 6.77 -6.26 -16.89
CA SER A 22 7.66 -5.32 -16.20
C SER A 22 7.31 -5.14 -14.73
N VAL A 23 6.01 -5.15 -14.39
CA VAL A 23 5.55 -5.16 -12.99
C VAL A 23 5.98 -6.43 -12.26
N LEU A 24 5.83 -7.60 -12.87
CA LEU A 24 6.26 -8.87 -12.26
C LEU A 24 7.78 -8.95 -12.09
N GLU A 25 8.54 -8.45 -13.07
CA GLU A 25 10.00 -8.36 -12.99
C GLU A 25 10.43 -7.41 -11.86
N ALA A 26 9.79 -6.24 -11.72
CA ALA A 26 10.04 -5.31 -10.62
C ALA A 26 9.71 -5.94 -9.25
N LEU A 27 8.59 -6.66 -9.14
CA LEU A 27 8.22 -7.38 -7.91
C LEU A 27 9.22 -8.49 -7.56
N ALA A 28 9.77 -9.19 -8.56
CA ALA A 28 10.77 -10.23 -8.33
C ALA A 28 12.14 -9.63 -7.93
N ALA A 29 12.44 -8.42 -8.39
CA ALA A 29 13.68 -7.72 -8.07
C ALA A 29 13.64 -6.94 -6.75
N VAL A 30 12.46 -6.66 -6.19
CA VAL A 30 12.30 -5.82 -5.00
C VAL A 30 12.99 -6.47 -3.79
N GLN A 31 13.72 -5.67 -3.03
CA GLN A 31 14.38 -6.10 -1.80
C GLN A 31 13.83 -5.35 -0.61
N MET A 32 13.84 -6.01 0.55
CA MET A 32 13.49 -5.35 1.80
C MET A 32 14.52 -4.25 2.10
N GLU A 33 14.07 -3.11 2.59
CA GLU A 33 14.93 -1.97 2.97
C GLU A 33 15.80 -1.43 1.82
N GLU A 34 15.31 -1.52 0.57
CA GLU A 34 15.98 -0.87 -0.56
C GLU A 34 16.11 0.65 -0.34
N SER A 35 17.25 1.20 -0.76
CA SER A 35 17.48 2.65 -0.70
C SER A 35 16.49 3.37 -1.59
N ASN A 36 15.97 4.51 -1.12
CA ASN A 36 15.02 5.28 -1.90
C ASN A 36 15.71 6.01 -3.06
N GLN A 37 15.63 5.43 -4.26
CA GLN A 37 16.26 5.97 -5.47
C GLN A 37 15.31 6.85 -6.28
N HIS A 38 14.00 6.73 -6.05
CA HIS A 38 12.97 7.42 -6.81
C HIS A 38 12.00 8.17 -5.88
N GLU A 39 11.59 9.37 -6.28
CA GLU A 39 10.59 10.09 -5.49
C GLU A 39 9.21 9.40 -5.53
N LEU A 40 8.50 9.44 -4.41
CA LEU A 40 7.13 8.96 -4.32
C LEU A 40 6.21 9.82 -5.22
N PRO A 41 5.27 9.23 -5.98
CA PRO A 41 4.31 9.98 -6.80
C PRO A 41 3.26 10.71 -5.95
N ARG A 42 3.64 11.83 -5.31
CA ARG A 42 2.78 12.60 -4.38
C ARG A 42 1.59 13.32 -5.03
N ARG A 43 1.51 13.34 -6.36
CA ARG A 43 0.47 14.10 -7.10
C ARG A 43 -0.68 13.23 -7.62
N ILE A 44 -0.63 11.92 -7.41
CA ILE A 44 -1.66 10.99 -7.86
C ILE A 44 -2.15 10.14 -6.68
N PRO A 45 -3.44 9.77 -6.64
CA PRO A 45 -3.93 8.81 -5.66
C PRO A 45 -3.25 7.45 -5.86
N LEU A 46 -2.77 6.85 -4.78
CA LEU A 46 -2.09 5.55 -4.79
C LEU A 46 -2.87 4.52 -3.98
N LEU A 47 -2.69 3.24 -4.31
CA LEU A 47 -2.90 2.16 -3.36
C LEU A 47 -1.55 1.85 -2.71
N TRP A 48 -1.36 2.29 -1.48
CA TRP A 48 -0.12 2.14 -0.73
C TRP A 48 -0.10 0.82 0.05
N ILE A 49 0.82 -0.08 -0.29
CA ILE A 49 0.97 -1.36 0.39
C ILE A 49 2.19 -1.28 1.29
N THR A 50 2.00 -1.42 2.60
CA THR A 50 3.09 -1.16 3.57
C THR A 50 3.00 -2.04 4.81
N GLY A 51 4.16 -2.37 5.37
CA GLY A 51 4.29 -2.91 6.74
C GLY A 51 4.60 -1.83 7.78
N ARG A 52 4.68 -0.56 7.36
CA ARG A 52 5.06 0.58 8.20
C ARG A 52 3.89 1.57 8.36
N ALA A 53 3.36 1.69 9.57
CA ALA A 53 2.18 2.50 9.84
C ALA A 53 2.40 4.03 9.67
N ASP A 54 3.63 4.51 9.90
CA ASP A 54 4.02 5.92 9.77
C ASP A 54 3.88 6.44 8.33
N SER A 55 4.24 5.60 7.34
CA SER A 55 4.28 5.97 5.91
C SER A 55 2.92 6.36 5.31
N VAL A 56 1.81 6.08 5.99
CA VAL A 56 0.45 6.36 5.51
C VAL A 56 0.11 7.86 5.62
N GLN A 57 0.78 8.61 6.49
CA GLN A 57 0.50 10.04 6.70
C GLN A 57 0.96 10.92 5.52
N ASP A 58 1.92 10.43 4.73
CA ASP A 58 2.54 11.16 3.61
C ASP A 58 1.79 11.02 2.28
N LEU A 59 0.67 10.28 2.28
CA LEU A 59 -0.09 9.97 1.08
C LEU A 59 -0.94 11.16 0.61
N ALA A 60 -1.04 11.31 -0.70
CA ALA A 60 -1.96 12.26 -1.32
C ALA A 60 -3.41 11.93 -0.95
N SER A 61 -4.26 12.96 -0.83
CA SER A 61 -5.70 12.79 -0.61
C SER A 61 -6.32 11.78 -1.59
N TYR A 62 -7.33 11.05 -1.12
CA TYR A 62 -8.01 9.97 -1.87
C TYR A 62 -7.16 8.73 -2.17
N SER A 63 -5.90 8.69 -1.72
CA SER A 63 -5.15 7.44 -1.70
C SER A 63 -5.82 6.43 -0.78
N ARG A 64 -5.52 5.15 -1.00
CA ARG A 64 -5.87 4.08 -0.06
C ARG A 64 -4.61 3.42 0.43
N TRP A 65 -4.69 2.78 1.59
CA TRP A 65 -3.59 2.00 2.12
C TRP A 65 -4.04 0.57 2.46
N LEU A 66 -3.11 -0.36 2.32
CA LEU A 66 -3.23 -1.75 2.72
C LEU A 66 -2.06 -2.06 3.65
N TYR A 67 -2.35 -2.28 4.92
CA TYR A 67 -1.34 -2.44 5.96
C TYR A 67 -1.15 -3.90 6.32
N PHE A 68 0.05 -4.42 6.12
CA PHE A 68 0.44 -5.76 6.56
C PHE A 68 1.16 -5.64 7.90
N ALA A 69 0.42 -5.84 8.99
CA ALA A 69 0.95 -5.65 10.34
C ALA A 69 2.10 -6.66 10.61
N PRO A 70 3.32 -6.20 10.95
CA PRO A 70 4.37 -7.10 11.38
C PRO A 70 4.05 -7.71 12.76
N PRO A 71 4.64 -8.86 13.10
CA PRO A 71 4.48 -9.45 14.43
C PRO A 71 4.82 -8.45 15.54
N GLY A 72 3.93 -8.30 16.51
CA GLY A 72 4.12 -7.36 17.64
C GLY A 72 3.75 -5.90 17.33
N ALA A 73 3.19 -5.59 16.16
CA ALA A 73 2.65 -4.26 15.89
C ALA A 73 1.50 -3.93 16.86
N SER A 74 1.60 -2.80 17.57
CA SER A 74 0.61 -2.41 18.57
C SER A 74 -0.58 -1.61 18.01
N ALA A 75 -0.47 -1.06 16.80
CA ALA A 75 -1.49 -0.19 16.23
C ALA A 75 -1.59 -0.31 14.70
N SER A 76 -2.82 -0.16 14.20
CA SER A 76 -3.11 0.04 12.78
C SER A 76 -2.80 1.49 12.38
N PRO A 77 -2.37 1.73 11.13
CA PRO A 77 -2.21 3.07 10.61
C PRO A 77 -3.52 3.84 10.66
N HIS A 78 -3.39 5.15 10.81
CA HIS A 78 -4.49 6.08 10.92
C HIS A 78 -4.25 7.24 9.98
N SER A 79 -5.26 7.61 9.19
CA SER A 79 -5.18 8.75 8.29
C SER A 79 -6.54 9.42 8.17
N ALA A 80 -6.56 10.73 8.38
CA ALA A 80 -7.76 11.55 8.22
C ALA A 80 -8.14 11.75 6.74
N LEU A 81 -7.23 11.46 5.79
CA LEU A 81 -7.40 11.76 4.37
C LEU A 81 -7.54 10.50 3.50
N CYS A 82 -7.12 9.35 4.03
CA CYS A 82 -7.01 8.10 3.27
C CYS A 82 -7.67 6.94 4.01
N ALA A 83 -8.65 6.30 3.38
CA ALA A 83 -9.24 5.06 3.87
C ALA A 83 -8.29 3.88 3.60
N GLY A 84 -8.35 2.85 4.43
CA GLY A 84 -7.55 1.66 4.17
C GLY A 84 -7.94 0.44 4.97
N LEU A 85 -7.17 -0.62 4.79
CA LEU A 85 -7.46 -1.93 5.34
C LEU A 85 -6.20 -2.49 6.02
N THR A 86 -6.36 -2.97 7.25
CA THR A 86 -5.34 -3.78 7.92
C THR A 86 -5.55 -5.24 7.53
N VAL A 87 -4.49 -5.86 7.00
CA VAL A 87 -4.43 -7.29 6.71
C VAL A 87 -3.91 -8.00 7.94
N GLU A 88 -4.72 -8.92 8.43
CA GLU A 88 -4.41 -9.83 9.52
C GLU A 88 -3.68 -11.05 8.95
N VAL A 89 -2.51 -11.33 9.49
CA VAL A 89 -1.74 -12.53 9.16
C VAL A 89 -2.50 -13.77 9.63
N GLY A 90 -2.52 -14.83 8.82
CA GLY A 90 -3.17 -16.10 9.15
C GLY A 90 -4.65 -16.18 8.76
N LYS A 91 -5.26 -15.09 8.28
CA LYS A 91 -6.59 -15.12 7.65
C LYS A 91 -6.46 -15.11 6.13
N ASP A 92 -7.46 -15.64 5.43
CA ASP A 92 -7.46 -15.64 3.96
C ASP A 92 -7.42 -14.22 3.41
N LEU A 93 -6.40 -13.92 2.60
CA LEU A 93 -6.18 -12.58 2.05
C LEU A 93 -7.32 -12.18 1.11
N SER A 94 -7.86 -13.12 0.33
CA SER A 94 -8.90 -12.80 -0.65
C SER A 94 -10.20 -12.35 0.04
N GLN A 95 -10.60 -13.02 1.12
CA GLN A 95 -11.74 -12.63 1.95
C GLN A 95 -11.50 -11.29 2.65
N GLN A 96 -10.25 -11.02 3.05
CA GLN A 96 -9.87 -9.73 3.65
C GLN A 96 -10.03 -8.57 2.67
N LEU A 97 -9.56 -8.74 1.43
CA LEU A 97 -9.61 -7.70 0.40
C LEU A 97 -11.03 -7.37 -0.09
N GLN A 98 -12.02 -8.24 0.18
CA GLN A 98 -13.42 -7.98 -0.14
C GLN A 98 -14.13 -7.07 0.87
N ARG A 99 -13.51 -6.78 2.02
CA ARG A 99 -14.08 -5.89 3.04
C ARG A 99 -14.00 -4.43 2.58
N PRO A 100 -14.97 -3.58 2.96
CA PRO A 100 -14.84 -2.14 2.74
C PRO A 100 -13.63 -1.59 3.52
N PRO A 101 -12.87 -0.63 2.95
CA PRO A 101 -11.77 0.00 3.66
C PRO A 101 -12.32 0.86 4.80
N ASN A 102 -11.66 0.80 5.96
CA ASN A 102 -11.96 1.61 7.12
C ASN A 102 -11.51 3.06 6.89
N PHE A 103 -12.37 4.00 7.24
CA PHE A 103 -12.01 5.40 7.37
C PHE A 103 -11.98 5.73 8.86
N SER A 104 -10.78 5.90 9.41
CA SER A 104 -10.60 6.28 10.81
C SER A 104 -10.15 7.74 10.85
N PRO A 105 -11.07 8.69 11.09
CA PRO A 105 -10.69 10.08 11.35
C PRO A 105 -10.17 10.22 12.78
N ARG A 106 -9.20 11.10 13.00
CA ARG A 106 -8.58 11.29 14.32
C ARG A 106 -9.62 12.03 15.18
N MET A 107 -10.29 11.34 16.10
CA MET A 107 -11.09 12.01 17.12
C MET A 107 -10.12 12.61 18.13
N VAL A 108 -9.95 13.93 18.06
CA VAL A 108 -9.22 14.71 19.05
C VAL A 108 -10.19 14.91 20.22
N SER A 109 -9.87 14.35 21.39
CA SER A 109 -10.52 14.70 22.67
C SER A 109 -9.92 15.98 23.24
#